data_AF-A0A8J7DJ10-F1
#
_entry.id   AF-A0A8J7DJ10-F1
#
_cell.length_a   1.000
_cell.length_b   1.000
_cell.length_c   1.000
_cell.angle_alpha   90.00
_cell.angle_beta   90.00
_cell.angle_gamma   90.00
#
_symmetry.space_group_name_H-M   'P 1'
#
loop_
_entity.id
_entity.type
_entity.pdbx_description
1 polymer ?
#
loop_
_entity_poly.entity_id
_entity_poly.type
_entity_poly.pdbx_seq_one_letter_code
_entity_poly.pdbx_strand_id
1 'polypeptide(L)'
;AVLYLYKEAGDKPLHAMSAELWLGQKPICRLEPIHCFGLTAGKIRAYTDQVLQSFAKQYGVSLYQYKDMFEITSSYCPVRPCPLHPQS
;
A
#
# COMPACT_ATOMS: atom_id res chain seq x y z
N ALA A 1 1.82 10.93 -3.86
CA ALA A 1 1.64 9.47 -3.92
C ALA A 1 0.26 9.11 -3.38
N VAL A 2 -0.26 7.95 -3.73
CA VAL A 2 -1.54 7.38 -3.28
C VAL A 2 -1.24 6.06 -2.56
N LEU A 3 -1.96 5.77 -1.48
CA LEU A 3 -1.86 4.52 -0.74
C LEU A 3 -3.13 3.67 -0.94
N TYR A 4 -2.96 2.38 -1.18
CA TYR A 4 -4.07 1.42 -1.26
C TYR A 4 -3.95 0.43 -0.11
N LEU A 5 -5.01 0.28 0.66
CA LEU A 5 -5.10 -0.59 1.81
C LEU A 5 -6.15 -1.66 1.57
N TYR A 6 -5.72 -2.92 1.46
CA TYR A 6 -6.62 -4.05 1.37
C TYR A 6 -6.96 -4.50 2.79
N LYS A 7 -8.16 -4.20 3.27
CA LYS A 7 -8.62 -4.51 4.62
C LYS A 7 -10.13 -4.78 4.66
N GLU A 8 -10.53 -5.47 5.71
CA GLU A 8 -11.93 -5.64 6.06
C GLU A 8 -12.40 -4.49 6.96
N ALA A 9 -13.72 -4.28 7.00
CA ALA A 9 -14.33 -3.30 7.90
C ALA A 9 -14.15 -3.70 9.38
N GLY A 10 -14.20 -2.70 10.25
CA GLY A 10 -14.01 -2.85 11.69
C GLY A 10 -12.55 -2.88 12.11
N ASP A 11 -12.30 -3.34 13.34
CA ASP A 11 -10.96 -3.43 13.94
C ASP A 11 -10.24 -4.73 13.52
N LYS A 12 -10.14 -4.94 12.21
CA LYS A 12 -9.44 -6.09 11.63
C LYS A 12 -8.04 -5.67 11.16
N PRO A 13 -7.03 -6.54 11.25
CA PRO A 13 -5.70 -6.25 10.76
C PRO A 13 -5.70 -5.92 9.26
N LEU A 14 -4.78 -5.04 8.86
CA LEU A 14 -4.52 -4.78 7.44
C LEU A 14 -4.03 -6.07 6.78
N HIS A 15 -4.67 -6.46 5.67
CA HIS A 15 -4.32 -7.68 4.96
C HIS A 15 -3.14 -7.46 4.01
N ALA A 16 -3.23 -6.43 3.16
CA ALA A 16 -2.19 -6.05 2.22
C ALA A 16 -2.18 -4.54 1.96
N MET A 17 -1.11 -4.04 1.36
CA MET A 17 -1.01 -2.65 0.92
C MET A 17 -0.21 -2.52 -0.38
N SER A 18 -0.49 -1.47 -1.13
CA SER A 18 0.32 -1.02 -2.26
C SER A 18 0.36 0.50 -2.29
N ALA A 19 1.23 1.08 -3.09
CA ALA A 19 1.32 2.53 -3.22
C ALA A 19 1.74 2.93 -4.63
N GLU A 20 1.32 4.11 -5.06
CA GLU A 20 1.69 4.65 -6.36
C GLU A 20 2.15 6.10 -6.26
N LEU A 21 3.21 6.44 -6.98
CA LEU A 21 3.60 7.81 -7.24
C LEU A 21 2.98 8.24 -8.56
N TRP A 22 2.31 9.39 -8.56
CA TRP A 22 1.61 9.93 -9.72
C TRP A 22 2.21 11.27 -10.14
N LEU A 23 2.29 11.50 -11.45
CA LEU A 23 2.58 12.80 -12.05
C LEU A 23 1.42 13.17 -12.99
N GLY A 24 0.61 14.14 -12.57
CA GLY A 24 -0.67 14.43 -13.22
C GLY A 24 -1.59 13.21 -13.16
N GLN A 25 -2.01 12.70 -14.31
CA GLN A 25 -2.93 11.56 -14.46
C GLN A 25 -2.23 10.23 -14.76
N LYS A 26 -0.91 10.15 -14.57
CA LYS A 26 -0.13 8.94 -14.87
C LYS A 26 0.61 8.43 -13.64
N PRO A 27 0.45 7.15 -13.25
CA PRO A 27 1.34 6.53 -12.27
C PRO A 27 2.72 6.35 -12.90
N ILE A 28 3.75 6.83 -12.20
CA ILE A 28 5.15 6.78 -12.65
C ILE A 28 5.99 5.80 -11.84
N CYS A 29 5.54 5.44 -10.63
CA CYS A 29 6.18 4.43 -9.80
C CYS A 29 5.12 3.69 -8.99
N ARG A 30 5.34 2.41 -8.74
CA ARG A 30 4.46 1.57 -7.94
C ARG A 30 5.28 0.77 -6.94
N LEU A 31 4.82 0.74 -5.69
CA LEU A 31 5.10 -0.33 -4.76
C LEU A 31 4.12 -1.46 -5.09
N GLU A 32 4.62 -2.58 -5.58
CA GLU A 32 3.79 -3.75 -5.83
C GLU A 32 3.07 -4.18 -4.53
N PRO A 33 1.82 -4.66 -4.62
CA PRO A 33 1.06 -5.08 -3.45
C PRO A 33 1.81 -6.12 -2.62
N ILE A 34 1.87 -5.90 -1.30
CA ILE A 34 2.47 -6.82 -0.34
C ILE A 34 1.49 -7.17 0.76
N HIS A 35 1.53 -8.42 1.24
CA HIS A 35 0.82 -8.79 2.45
C HIS A 35 1.47 -8.18 3.69
N CYS A 36 0.64 -7.75 4.63
CA CYS A 36 1.10 -7.14 5.88
C CYS A 36 1.13 -8.13 7.05
N PHE A 37 0.99 -9.44 6.81
CA PHE A 37 0.74 -10.48 7.83
C PHE A 37 1.54 -10.29 9.13
N GLY A 38 0.82 -10.07 10.23
CA GLY A 38 1.39 -9.96 11.57
C GLY A 38 2.17 -8.66 11.85
N LEU A 39 2.20 -7.71 10.91
CA LEU A 39 2.76 -6.39 11.15
C LEU A 39 1.83 -5.59 12.07
N THR A 40 2.42 -4.94 13.07
CA THR A 40 1.70 -4.00 13.93
C THR A 40 1.41 -2.70 13.17
N ALA A 41 0.41 -1.93 13.64
CA ALA A 41 0.11 -0.61 13.07
C ALA A 41 1.35 0.30 13.02
N GLY A 42 2.22 0.25 14.04
CA GLY A 42 3.47 1.00 14.06
C GLY A 42 4.46 0.59 12.96
N LYS A 43 4.60 -0.73 12.70
CA LYS A 43 5.45 -1.23 11.60
C LYS A 43 4.89 -0.85 10.24
N ILE A 44 3.57 -0.90 10.07
CA ILE A 44 2.90 -0.48 8.84
C ILE A 44 3.15 1.01 8.59
N ARG A 45 2.97 1.86 9.61
CA ARG A 45 3.24 3.30 9.51
C ARG A 45 4.69 3.61 9.13
N ALA A 46 5.64 2.97 9.81
CA ALA A 46 7.06 3.13 9.50
C ALA A 46 7.38 2.71 8.05
N TYR A 47 6.75 1.62 7.59
CA TYR A 47 6.94 1.15 6.22
C TYR A 47 6.33 2.10 5.17
N THR A 48 5.12 2.63 5.42
CA THR A 48 4.52 3.65 4.53
C THR A 48 5.39 4.92 4.45
N ASP A 49 6.00 5.34 5.56
CA ASP A 49 6.90 6.49 5.57
C ASP A 49 8.17 6.23 4.74
N GLN A 50 8.74 5.01 4.83
CA GLN A 50 9.88 4.59 4.01
C GLN A 50 9.54 4.57 2.51
N VAL A 51 8.32 4.18 2.15
CA VAL A 51 7.85 4.19 0.75
C VAL A 51 7.78 5.62 0.22
N LEU A 52 7.24 6.57 0.98
CA LEU A 52 7.24 7.99 0.60
C LEU A 52 8.65 8.53 0.41
N GLN A 53 9.56 8.24 1.36
CA GLN A 53 10.96 8.65 1.26
C GLN A 53 11.66 8.04 0.03
N SER A 54 11.36 6.78 -0.28
CA SER A 54 11.91 6.10 -1.46
C SER A 54 11.41 6.73 -2.76
N PHE A 55 10.12 7.04 -2.86
CA PHE A 55 9.56 7.79 -3.98
C PHE A 55 10.16 9.19 -4.12
N ALA A 56 10.27 9.94 -3.02
CA ALA A 56 10.87 11.27 -2.98
C ALA A 56 12.31 11.24 -3.53
N LYS A 57 13.12 10.32 -2.99
CA LYS A 57 14.52 10.16 -3.34
C LYS A 57 14.71 9.73 -4.80
N GLN A 58 13.94 8.74 -5.25
CA GLN A 58 14.09 8.19 -6.61
C GLN A 58 13.76 9.21 -7.70
N TYR A 59 12.79 10.10 -7.46
CA TYR A 59 12.31 11.06 -8.45
C TYR A 59 12.76 12.50 -8.19
N GLY A 60 13.54 12.76 -7.13
CA GLY A 60 14.01 14.10 -6.79
C GLY A 60 12.88 15.08 -6.45
N VAL A 61 11.80 14.58 -5.84
CA VAL A 61 10.60 15.38 -5.50
C VAL A 61 10.42 15.51 -4.00
N SER A 62 9.83 16.63 -3.56
CA SER A 62 9.40 16.80 -2.18
C SER A 62 8.08 16.06 -1.95
N LEU A 63 8.09 15.03 -1.09
CA LEU A 63 6.92 14.23 -0.78
C LEU A 63 6.88 13.92 0.73
N TYR A 64 5.92 14.51 1.44
CA TYR A 64 5.81 14.41 2.90
C TYR A 64 4.63 13.56 3.37
N GLN A 65 3.62 13.38 2.51
CA GLN A 65 2.42 12.62 2.82
C GLN A 65 1.81 12.01 1.56
N TYR A 66 0.99 10.98 1.75
CA TYR A 66 0.09 10.51 0.69
C TYR A 66 -0.99 11.55 0.43
N LYS A 67 -1.31 11.78 -0.84
CA LYS A 67 -2.37 12.69 -1.25
C LYS A 67 -3.74 12.08 -0.94
N ASP A 68 -3.87 10.78 -1.21
CA ASP A 68 -5.10 10.01 -1.03
C ASP A 68 -4.77 8.63 -0.47
N MET A 69 -5.74 8.07 0.24
CA MET A 69 -5.71 6.71 0.76
C MET A 69 -7.03 6.03 0.41
N PHE A 70 -6.95 4.86 -0.22
CA PHE A 70 -8.10 4.08 -0.61
C PHE A 70 -8.15 2.78 0.19
N GLU A 71 -9.25 2.58 0.92
CA GLU A 71 -9.55 1.29 1.52
C GLU A 71 -10.31 0.41 0.51
N ILE A 72 -9.83 -0.80 0.33
CA ILE A 72 -10.35 -1.81 -0.59
C ILE A 72 -10.63 -3.07 0.23
N THR A 73 -11.75 -3.75 -0.01
CA THR A 73 -12.05 -5.03 0.64
C THR A 73 -10.92 -6.03 0.44
N SER A 74 -10.56 -6.80 1.46
CA SER A 74 -9.40 -7.71 1.40
C SER A 74 -9.58 -8.84 0.38
N SER A 75 -10.82 -9.17 0.01
CA SER A 75 -11.17 -10.08 -1.08
C SER A 75 -10.81 -9.57 -2.48
N TYR A 76 -10.36 -8.32 -2.64
CA TYR A 76 -9.78 -7.81 -3.88
C TYR A 76 -8.25 -7.77 -3.83
N CYS A 77 -7.63 -8.45 -2.85
CA CYS A 77 -6.18 -8.51 -2.75
C CYS A 77 -5.60 -9.08 -4.06
N PRO A 78 -4.67 -8.37 -4.73
CA PRO A 78 -4.08 -8.81 -5.98
C PRO A 78 -2.86 -9.73 -5.79
N VAL A 79 -2.32 -9.83 -4.57
CA VAL A 79 -1.11 -10.63 -4.28
C VAL A 79 -1.40 -12.11 -4.54
N ARG A 80 -0.47 -12.84 -5.18
CA ARG A 80 -0.61 -14.30 -5.41
C ARG A 80 0.71 -15.02 -5.10
N PRO A 81 0.69 -16.16 -4.38
CA PRO A 81 -0.48 -16.77 -3.74
C PRO A 81 -1.01 -15.93 -2.57
N CYS A 82 -2.32 -15.98 -2.31
CA CYS A 82 -2.97 -15.27 -1.21
C CYS A 82 -3.90 -16.23 -0.44
N PRO A 83 -3.89 -16.21 0.91
CA PRO A 83 -4.74 -17.09 1.72
C PRO A 83 -6.24 -16.80 1.56
N LEU A 84 -6.63 -15.61 1.10
CA LEU A 84 -8.03 -15.28 0.76
C LEU A 84 -8.43 -15.73 -0.64
N HIS A 85 -7.46 -16.16 -1.46
CA HIS A 85 -7.65 -16.69 -2.81
C HIS A 85 -6.84 -17.97 -2.99
N PRO A 86 -7.14 -19.04 -2.24
CA PRO A 86 -6.49 -20.32 -2.45
C PRO A 86 -6.74 -20.75 -3.91
N GLN A 87 -5.67 -20.96 -4.67
CA GLN A 87 -5.77 -21.61 -5.97
C GLN A 87 -6.32 -23.02 -5.70
N SER A 88 -7.52 -23.28 -6.22
CA SER A 88 -8.20 -24.57 -6.09
C SER A 88 -7.38 -25.68 -6.75
#